data_AF-A0A7J4DY83-F1
#
_entry.id   AF-A0A7J4DY83-F1
#
_cell.length_a   1.000
_cell.length_b   1.000
_cell.length_c   1.000
_cell.angle_alpha   90.00
_cell.angle_beta   90.00
_cell.angle_gamma   90.00
#
_symmetry.space_group_name_H-M   'P 1'
#
loop_
_entity.id
_entity.type
_entity.pdbx_description
1 polymer ?
#
loop_
_entity_poly.entity_id
_entity_poly.type
_entity_poly.pdbx_seq_one_letter_code
_entity_poly.pdbx_strand_id
1 'polypeptide(L)'
;MLLETAEAVALLALALFAAKIGEEILMRLGLPSFLGAIIAGMLLGRAGLNIITEEAYESTYIFYLIGLSFFLFLAGVEELAPHGKLVPRKRELFASIVMLITTTIAIALPAYFYMHMPLHAALAFGIAITIASLGPAIKLALYIKPMPIALLRLVVVLELLGIIAFNSLTEGFSINQLITTIIVVATIYFLGRRLFTKALIELERRTRAREAPFALLVSIIMGASFAAEYLGFNAAVTALVLGLFASDYLLKRPFFHERLQALTYGFLEPLFFVGIGITMVTPDIQSLLVAVII
;
A
#
# COMPACT_ATOMS: atom_id res chain seq x y z
N MET A 1 -11.20 20.35 21.31
CA MET A 1 -11.99 20.09 20.08
C MET A 1 -11.73 21.10 18.96
N LEU A 2 -12.19 22.36 18.99
CA LEU A 2 -11.95 23.30 17.86
C LEU A 2 -10.45 23.62 17.63
N LEU A 3 -9.67 23.85 18.70
CA LEU A 3 -8.22 24.05 18.57
C LEU A 3 -7.50 22.81 18.02
N GLU A 4 -7.79 21.62 18.57
CA GLU A 4 -7.22 20.34 18.10
C GLU A 4 -7.51 20.08 16.62
N THR A 5 -8.72 20.39 16.15
CA THR A 5 -9.06 20.26 14.72
C THR A 5 -8.31 21.27 13.85
N ALA A 6 -8.06 22.49 14.34
CA ALA A 6 -7.29 23.49 13.60
C ALA A 6 -5.80 23.10 13.53
N GLU A 7 -5.26 22.53 14.60
CA GLU A 7 -3.90 22.00 14.64
C GLU A 7 -3.72 20.85 13.65
N ALA A 8 -4.65 19.89 13.60
CA ALA A 8 -4.62 18.79 12.62
C ALA A 8 -4.57 19.30 11.17
N VAL A 9 -5.34 20.35 10.85
CA VAL A 9 -5.33 20.97 9.52
C VAL A 9 -3.97 21.62 9.21
N ALA A 10 -3.39 22.34 10.18
CA ALA A 10 -2.07 22.96 10.02
C ALA A 10 -0.97 21.91 9.80
N LEU A 11 -1.03 20.79 10.54
CA LEU A 11 -0.11 19.67 10.42
C LEU A 11 -0.22 18.99 9.05
N LEU A 12 -1.44 18.75 8.55
CA LEU A 12 -1.66 18.21 7.21
C LEU A 12 -1.11 19.14 6.12
N ALA A 13 -1.32 20.45 6.25
CA ALA A 13 -0.79 21.43 5.32
C ALA A 13 0.75 21.43 5.31
N LEU A 14 1.37 21.40 6.49
CA LEU A 14 2.83 21.31 6.64
C LEU A 14 3.37 20.01 6.05
N ALA A 15 2.76 18.87 6.39
CA ALA A 15 3.14 17.55 5.91
C ALA A 15 3.08 17.48 4.38
N LEU A 16 1.97 17.91 3.78
CA LEU A 16 1.82 17.93 2.32
C LEU A 16 2.84 18.85 1.66
N PHE A 17 3.03 20.06 2.17
CA PHE A 17 3.96 21.02 1.61
C PHE A 17 5.40 20.50 1.64
N ALA A 18 5.83 19.95 2.77
CA ALA A 18 7.13 19.32 2.91
C ALA A 18 7.28 18.09 1.99
N ALA A 19 6.22 17.28 1.85
CA ALA A 19 6.20 16.15 0.92
C ALA A 19 6.50 16.60 -0.52
N LYS A 20 5.78 17.61 -1.01
CA LYS A 20 5.92 18.12 -2.38
C LYS A 20 7.29 18.75 -2.62
N ILE A 21 7.86 19.45 -1.63
CA ILE A 21 9.24 19.95 -1.72
C ILE A 21 10.23 18.80 -1.81
N GLY A 22 10.10 17.80 -0.94
CA GLY A 22 10.96 16.61 -0.96
C GLY A 22 10.88 15.89 -2.30
N GLU A 23 9.66 15.62 -2.79
CA GLU A 23 9.42 15.01 -4.10
C GLU A 23 10.11 15.77 -5.23
N GLU A 24 9.97 17.09 -5.28
CA GLU A 24 10.60 17.94 -6.30
C GLU A 24 12.13 17.88 -6.23
N ILE A 25 12.71 17.95 -5.02
CA ILE A 25 14.16 17.86 -4.82
C ILE A 25 14.68 16.52 -5.34
N LEU A 26 14.07 15.40 -4.92
CA LEU A 26 14.52 14.07 -5.31
C LEU A 26 14.31 13.84 -6.80
N MET A 27 13.23 14.35 -7.38
CA MET A 27 12.98 14.28 -8.82
C MET A 27 14.04 15.04 -9.63
N ARG A 28 14.46 16.23 -9.18
CA ARG A 28 15.57 16.97 -9.80
C ARG A 28 16.90 16.25 -9.73
N LEU A 29 17.10 15.41 -8.70
CA LEU A 29 18.28 14.56 -8.55
C LEU A 29 18.17 13.25 -9.36
N GLY A 30 17.07 13.02 -10.09
CA GLY A 30 16.84 11.80 -10.85
C GLY A 30 16.47 10.59 -9.99
N LEU A 31 16.06 10.82 -8.73
CA LEU A 31 15.65 9.79 -7.78
C LEU A 31 14.12 9.65 -7.72
N PRO A 32 13.59 8.49 -7.30
CA PRO A 32 12.14 8.31 -7.14
C PRO A 32 11.53 9.35 -6.17
N SER A 33 10.54 10.11 -6.64
CA SER A 33 9.95 11.23 -5.88
C SER A 33 9.41 10.84 -4.51
N PHE A 34 8.78 9.66 -4.40
CA PHE A 34 8.17 9.21 -3.14
C PHE A 34 9.18 9.08 -1.99
N LEU A 35 10.47 8.86 -2.30
CA LEU A 35 11.53 8.88 -1.29
C LEU A 35 11.67 10.26 -0.66
N GLY A 36 11.45 11.33 -1.43
CA GLY A 36 11.45 12.69 -0.94
C GLY A 36 10.33 12.97 0.05
N ALA A 37 9.13 12.44 -0.20
CA ALA A 37 8.03 12.49 0.76
C ALA A 37 8.34 11.71 2.04
N ILE A 38 8.92 10.50 1.95
CA ILE A 38 9.35 9.73 3.13
C ILE A 38 10.39 10.52 3.94
N ILE A 39 11.43 11.06 3.30
CA ILE A 39 12.48 11.85 3.97
C ILE A 39 11.87 13.09 4.64
N ALA A 40 10.94 13.78 3.97
CA ALA A 40 10.24 14.91 4.57
C ALA A 40 9.49 14.49 5.84
N GLY A 41 8.81 13.33 5.82
CA GLY A 41 8.17 12.76 7.00
C GLY A 41 9.15 12.43 8.11
N MET A 42 10.30 11.81 7.79
CA MET A 42 11.36 11.52 8.76
C MET A 42 11.88 12.78 9.45
N LEU A 43 12.08 13.86 8.68
CA LEU A 43 12.52 15.16 9.20
C LEU A 43 11.47 15.81 10.10
N LEU A 44 10.18 15.67 9.77
CA LEU A 44 9.09 16.26 10.55
C LEU A 44 8.73 15.42 11.80
N GLY A 45 8.94 14.10 11.73
CA GLY A 45 8.60 13.15 12.80
C GLY A 45 9.70 12.93 13.82
N ARG A 46 9.57 11.83 14.56
CA ARG A 46 10.41 11.48 15.72
C ARG A 46 11.89 11.35 15.40
N ALA A 47 12.24 10.87 14.20
CA ALA A 47 13.62 10.71 13.78
C ALA A 47 14.36 12.05 13.53
N GLY A 48 13.63 13.15 13.35
CA GLY A 48 14.18 14.46 13.01
C GLY A 48 13.82 15.53 14.04
N LEU A 49 13.01 16.50 13.61
CA LEU A 49 12.64 17.68 14.40
C LEU A 49 11.52 17.42 15.40
N ASN A 50 10.83 16.28 15.30
CA ASN A 50 9.71 15.88 16.15
C ASN A 50 8.61 16.96 16.25
N ILE A 51 8.33 17.63 15.12
CA ILE A 51 7.27 18.64 14.99
C ILE A 51 5.90 17.95 14.97
N ILE A 52 5.79 16.84 14.24
CA ILE A 52 4.60 15.99 14.24
C ILE A 52 4.84 14.90 15.29
N THR A 53 4.27 15.12 16.48
CA THR A 53 4.27 14.13 17.57
C THR A 53 3.38 12.93 17.23
N GLU A 54 3.44 11.86 18.02
CA GLU A 54 2.58 10.68 17.82
C GLU A 54 1.09 11.00 18.01
N GLU A 55 0.76 11.81 19.02
CA GLU A 55 -0.60 12.31 19.25
C GLU A 55 -1.11 13.13 18.04
N ALA A 56 -0.24 14.00 17.50
CA ALA A 56 -0.52 14.78 16.31
C ALA A 56 -0.67 13.90 15.05
N TYR A 57 0.15 12.86 14.93
CA TYR A 57 0.07 11.87 13.86
C TYR A 57 -1.27 11.12 13.90
N GLU A 58 -1.71 10.66 15.07
CA GLU A 58 -3.00 9.98 15.23
C GLU A 58 -4.18 10.84 14.76
N SER A 59 -4.15 12.15 15.05
CA SER A 59 -5.18 13.09 14.60
C SER A 59 -5.31 13.22 13.07
N THR A 60 -4.26 12.83 12.34
CA THR A 60 -4.16 12.93 10.87
C THR A 60 -4.10 11.56 10.18
N TYR A 61 -4.09 10.46 10.94
CA TYR A 61 -3.85 9.10 10.46
C TYR A 61 -4.79 8.65 9.34
N ILE A 62 -6.05 9.09 9.38
CA ILE A 62 -7.04 8.75 8.36
C ILE A 62 -6.61 9.18 6.95
N PHE A 63 -5.89 10.30 6.82
CA PHE A 63 -5.40 10.77 5.52
C PHE A 63 -4.26 9.90 4.98
N TYR A 64 -3.42 9.36 5.87
CA TYR A 64 -2.35 8.44 5.49
C TYR A 64 -2.92 7.10 5.03
N LEU A 65 -3.92 6.57 5.76
CA LEU A 65 -4.60 5.32 5.43
C LEU A 65 -5.39 5.41 4.10
N ILE A 66 -6.17 6.48 3.93
CA ILE A 66 -6.90 6.74 2.68
C ILE A 66 -5.89 6.99 1.54
N GLY A 67 -4.79 7.69 1.84
CA GLY A 67 -3.66 7.92 0.95
C GLY A 67 -3.18 6.65 0.25
N LEU A 68 -2.89 5.62 1.04
CA LEU A 68 -2.49 4.30 0.56
C LEU A 68 -3.56 3.66 -0.35
N SER A 69 -4.82 3.66 0.09
CA SER A 69 -5.92 3.04 -0.65
C SER A 69 -6.10 3.67 -2.03
N PHE A 70 -6.11 5.01 -2.11
CA PHE A 70 -6.27 5.73 -3.38
C PHE A 70 -5.06 5.55 -4.29
N PHE A 71 -3.86 5.58 -3.72
CA PHE A 71 -2.62 5.35 -4.45
C PHE A 71 -2.62 3.97 -5.12
N LEU A 72 -2.92 2.91 -4.36
CA LEU A 72 -2.94 1.55 -4.89
C LEU A 72 -4.10 1.29 -5.84
N PHE A 73 -5.27 1.90 -5.60
CA PHE A 73 -6.36 1.86 -6.58
C PHE A 73 -5.91 2.40 -7.93
N LEU A 74 -5.30 3.58 -7.96
CA LEU A 74 -4.85 4.20 -9.20
C LEU A 74 -3.73 3.41 -9.88
N ALA A 75 -2.81 2.86 -9.08
CA ALA A 75 -1.82 1.90 -9.55
C ALA A 75 -2.46 0.66 -10.22
N GLY A 76 -3.59 0.18 -9.69
CA GLY A 76 -4.34 -0.92 -10.30
C GLY A 76 -4.98 -0.55 -11.64
N VAL A 77 -5.44 0.70 -11.76
CA VAL A 77 -6.01 1.24 -13.01
C VAL A 77 -4.93 1.39 -14.08
N GLU A 78 -3.77 1.96 -13.73
CA GLU A 78 -2.76 2.40 -14.70
C GLU A 78 -1.75 1.31 -15.06
N GLU A 79 -1.25 0.54 -14.08
CA GLU A 79 -0.11 -0.36 -14.27
C GLU A 79 -0.54 -1.81 -14.53
N LEU A 80 -1.66 -2.24 -13.96
CA LEU A 80 -2.13 -3.63 -14.10
C LEU A 80 -3.05 -3.83 -15.30
N ALA A 81 -3.81 -2.80 -15.70
CA ALA A 81 -4.75 -2.87 -16.81
C ALA A 81 -4.11 -3.19 -18.17
N PRO A 82 -2.95 -2.62 -18.55
CA PRO A 82 -2.31 -2.90 -19.85
C PRO A 82 -1.93 -4.38 -20.02
N HIS A 83 -1.76 -5.10 -18.92
CA HIS A 83 -1.19 -6.44 -18.94
C HIS A 83 -2.20 -7.57 -18.69
N GLY A 84 -3.42 -7.23 -18.26
CA GLY A 84 -4.57 -8.13 -18.26
C GLY A 84 -4.47 -9.42 -17.42
N LYS A 85 -3.37 -9.69 -16.71
CA LYS A 85 -3.18 -10.92 -15.93
C LYS A 85 -2.30 -10.65 -14.71
N LEU A 86 -2.92 -10.27 -13.61
CA LEU A 86 -2.34 -10.41 -12.26
C LEU A 86 -2.20 -11.88 -11.84
N VAL A 87 -2.70 -12.83 -12.64
CA VAL A 87 -2.64 -14.26 -12.33
C VAL A 87 -1.18 -14.73 -12.30
N PRO A 88 -0.66 -15.16 -11.14
CA PRO A 88 0.69 -15.66 -11.03
C PRO A 88 0.86 -16.96 -11.83
N ARG A 89 1.97 -17.10 -12.53
CA ARG A 89 2.37 -18.37 -13.15
C ARG A 89 2.88 -19.32 -12.07
N LYS A 90 2.82 -20.63 -12.33
CA LYS A 90 3.37 -21.67 -11.42
C LYS A 90 4.81 -21.38 -10.98
N ARG A 91 5.66 -20.88 -11.90
CA ARG A 91 7.04 -20.50 -11.60
C ARG A 91 7.14 -19.33 -10.62
N GLU A 92 6.27 -18.31 -10.74
CA GLU A 92 6.24 -17.15 -9.84
C GLU A 92 5.72 -17.54 -8.46
N LEU A 93 4.69 -18.40 -8.41
CA LEU A 93 4.19 -18.96 -7.16
C LEU A 93 5.29 -19.74 -6.42
N PHE A 94 5.97 -20.65 -7.13
CA PHE A 94 7.07 -21.42 -6.57
C PHE A 94 8.22 -20.53 -6.10
N ALA A 95 8.64 -19.57 -6.93
CA ALA A 95 9.69 -18.61 -6.57
C ALA A 95 9.33 -17.79 -5.34
N SER A 96 8.08 -17.35 -5.21
CA SER A 96 7.62 -16.57 -4.06
C SER A 96 7.60 -17.41 -2.77
N ILE A 97 7.19 -18.69 -2.83
CA ILE A 97 7.24 -19.59 -1.68
C ILE A 97 8.69 -19.83 -1.24
N VAL A 98 9.58 -20.11 -2.20
CA VAL A 98 11.00 -20.31 -1.90
C VAL A 98 11.59 -19.05 -1.28
N MET A 99 11.39 -17.88 -1.90
CA MET A 99 11.86 -16.59 -1.35
C MET A 99 11.31 -16.33 0.04
N LEU A 100 10.00 -16.55 0.25
CA LEU A 100 9.38 -16.35 1.56
C LEU A 100 10.08 -17.18 2.63
N ILE A 101 10.26 -18.48 2.39
CA ILE A 101 10.88 -19.40 3.34
C ILE A 101 12.37 -19.06 3.54
N THR A 102 13.13 -18.91 2.45
CA THR A 102 14.59 -18.72 2.53
C THR A 102 14.94 -17.40 3.21
N THR A 103 14.26 -16.31 2.83
CA THR A 103 14.53 -15.00 3.44
C THR A 103 14.04 -14.98 4.87
N THR A 104 12.84 -15.51 5.17
CA THR A 104 12.37 -15.59 6.57
C THR A 104 13.37 -16.32 7.45
N ILE A 105 13.90 -17.47 7.02
CA ILE A 105 14.91 -18.22 7.79
C ILE A 105 16.21 -17.43 7.91
N ALA A 106 16.67 -16.78 6.82
CA ALA A 106 17.89 -15.99 6.81
C ALA A 106 17.83 -14.81 7.79
N ILE A 107 16.66 -14.18 7.97
CA ILE A 107 16.45 -13.09 8.94
C ILE A 107 16.19 -13.64 10.36
N ALA A 108 15.38 -14.70 10.48
CA ALA A 108 14.96 -15.23 11.77
C ALA A 108 16.08 -15.92 12.54
N LEU A 109 17.03 -16.59 11.87
CA LEU A 109 18.14 -17.27 12.53
C LEU A 109 19.06 -16.28 13.28
N PRO A 110 19.58 -15.20 12.65
CA PRO A 110 20.30 -14.16 13.36
C PRO A 110 19.48 -13.51 14.48
N ALA A 111 18.19 -13.23 14.24
CA ALA A 111 17.32 -12.65 15.26
C ALA A 111 17.16 -13.56 16.49
N TYR A 112 17.05 -14.87 16.28
CA TYR A 112 16.97 -15.85 17.37
C TYR A 112 18.30 -15.98 18.13
N PHE A 113 19.42 -16.14 17.43
CA PHE A 113 20.71 -16.42 18.07
C PHE A 113 21.43 -15.19 18.62
N TYR A 114 21.41 -14.06 17.90
CA TYR A 114 22.16 -12.86 18.26
C TYR A 114 21.32 -11.79 18.96
N MET A 115 20.01 -11.70 18.65
CA MET A 115 19.11 -10.76 19.35
C MET A 115 18.33 -11.42 20.49
N HIS A 116 18.53 -12.72 20.72
CA HIS A 116 17.85 -13.51 21.74
C HIS A 116 16.31 -13.41 21.69
N MET A 117 15.75 -13.19 20.50
CA MET A 117 14.30 -13.17 20.31
C MET A 117 13.74 -14.59 20.50
N PRO A 118 12.58 -14.77 21.14
CA PRO A 118 11.91 -16.07 21.15
C PRO A 118 11.59 -16.50 19.72
N LEU A 119 11.65 -17.81 19.44
CA LEU A 119 11.52 -18.35 18.08
C LEU A 119 10.29 -17.80 17.32
N HIS A 120 9.14 -17.69 18.00
CA HIS A 120 7.93 -17.15 17.41
C HIS A 120 8.09 -15.68 16.97
N ALA A 121 8.74 -14.84 17.79
CA ALA A 121 9.00 -13.44 17.43
C ALA A 121 10.06 -13.32 16.33
N ALA A 122 11.10 -14.16 16.36
CA ALA A 122 12.14 -14.18 15.32
C ALA A 122 11.57 -14.57 13.95
N LEU A 123 10.68 -15.57 13.90
CA LEU A 123 9.97 -15.97 12.68
C LEU A 123 9.02 -14.87 12.20
N ALA A 124 8.25 -14.25 13.10
CA ALA A 124 7.36 -13.14 12.75
C ALA A 124 8.14 -11.95 12.18
N PHE A 125 9.29 -11.63 12.77
CA PHE A 125 10.21 -10.62 12.28
C PHE A 125 10.76 -10.95 10.90
N GLY A 126 11.20 -12.20 10.68
CA GLY A 126 11.65 -12.66 9.37
C GLY A 126 10.58 -12.59 8.28
N ILE A 127 9.34 -12.96 8.60
CA ILE A 127 8.20 -12.83 7.67
C ILE A 127 7.95 -11.35 7.36
N ALA A 128 7.92 -10.49 8.38
CA ALA A 128 7.66 -9.06 8.23
C ALA A 128 8.68 -8.38 7.31
N ILE A 129 9.97 -8.70 7.43
CA ILE A 129 11.03 -8.19 6.55
C ILE A 129 10.94 -8.77 5.14
N THR A 130 10.47 -10.01 4.99
CA THR A 130 10.35 -10.67 3.69
C THR A 130 9.17 -10.19 2.86
N ILE A 131 8.10 -9.67 3.51
CA ILE A 131 6.94 -9.12 2.81
C ILE A 131 7.39 -7.94 1.93
N ALA A 132 7.29 -8.13 0.61
CA ALA A 132 7.51 -7.06 -0.35
C ALA A 132 6.26 -6.19 -0.44
N SER A 133 6.36 -4.89 -0.15
CA SER A 133 5.22 -3.97 -0.21
C SER A 133 4.88 -3.58 -1.65
N LEU A 134 3.64 -3.84 -2.06
CA LEU A 134 3.12 -3.52 -3.39
C LEU A 134 3.18 -2.03 -3.73
N GLY A 135 2.93 -1.16 -2.76
CA GLY A 135 2.90 0.29 -2.98
C GLY A 135 4.22 0.84 -3.52
N PRO A 136 5.31 0.74 -2.74
CA PRO A 136 6.65 1.11 -3.19
C PRO A 136 7.10 0.37 -4.45
N ALA A 137 6.78 -0.94 -4.58
CA ALA A 137 7.15 -1.71 -5.76
C ALA A 137 6.51 -1.16 -7.05
N ILE A 138 5.22 -0.80 -7.02
CA ILE A 138 4.55 -0.20 -8.16
C ILE A 138 5.06 1.23 -8.41
N LYS A 139 5.30 2.01 -7.35
CA LYS A 139 5.89 3.34 -7.54
C LYS A 139 7.26 3.26 -8.20
N LEU A 140 8.10 2.31 -7.80
CA LEU A 140 9.40 2.07 -8.44
C LEU A 140 9.25 1.61 -9.90
N ALA A 141 8.22 0.81 -10.20
CA ALA A 141 7.88 0.40 -11.57
C ALA A 141 7.68 1.58 -12.52
N LEU A 142 7.10 2.67 -12.01
CA LEU A 142 6.87 3.90 -12.77
C LEU A 142 8.20 4.58 -13.17
N TYR A 143 9.23 4.46 -12.35
CA TYR A 143 10.55 5.04 -12.57
C TYR A 143 11.47 4.15 -13.42
N ILE A 144 11.37 2.83 -13.28
CA ILE A 144 12.23 1.87 -13.97
C ILE A 144 11.41 1.17 -15.05
N LYS A 145 11.24 1.82 -16.21
CA LYS A 145 10.52 1.23 -17.36
C LYS A 145 11.49 0.57 -18.36
N PRO A 146 11.19 -0.67 -18.83
CA PRO A 146 10.02 -1.49 -18.49
C PRO A 146 10.25 -2.38 -17.24
N MET A 147 9.36 -2.30 -16.24
CA MET A 147 9.33 -3.29 -15.15
C MET A 147 8.64 -4.57 -15.65
N PRO A 148 9.29 -5.75 -15.55
CA PRO A 148 8.66 -7.01 -15.96
C PRO A 148 7.41 -7.31 -15.11
N ILE A 149 6.26 -7.57 -15.74
CA ILE A 149 5.04 -8.00 -15.00
C ILE A 149 5.26 -9.27 -14.15
N ALA A 150 6.24 -10.10 -14.49
CA ALA A 150 6.64 -11.21 -13.65
C ALA A 150 7.06 -10.76 -12.24
N LEU A 151 7.73 -9.61 -12.11
CA LEU A 151 8.10 -9.02 -10.82
C LEU A 151 6.86 -8.54 -10.06
N LEU A 152 5.95 -7.82 -10.71
CA LEU A 152 4.71 -7.36 -10.05
C LEU A 152 3.89 -8.56 -9.53
N ARG A 153 3.76 -9.62 -10.33
CA ARG A 153 3.06 -10.85 -9.88
C ARG A 153 3.78 -11.54 -8.72
N LEU A 154 5.11 -11.54 -8.72
CA LEU A 154 5.90 -12.07 -7.62
C LEU A 154 5.71 -11.25 -6.34
N VAL A 155 5.72 -9.92 -6.42
CA VAL A 155 5.45 -9.04 -5.25
C VAL A 155 4.04 -9.26 -4.71
N VAL A 156 3.01 -9.35 -5.57
CA VAL A 156 1.64 -9.64 -5.13
C VAL A 156 1.55 -10.96 -4.37
N VAL A 157 2.19 -12.01 -4.89
CA VAL A 157 2.19 -13.32 -4.23
C VAL A 157 2.97 -13.28 -2.91
N LEU A 158 4.12 -12.61 -2.86
CA LEU A 158 4.90 -12.45 -1.62
C LEU A 158 4.12 -11.70 -0.55
N GLU A 159 3.43 -10.61 -0.88
CA GLU A 159 2.63 -9.86 0.08
C GLU A 159 1.48 -10.73 0.63
N LEU A 160 0.73 -11.40 -0.25
CA LEU A 160 -0.38 -12.26 0.15
C LEU A 160 0.08 -13.46 1.00
N LEU A 161 1.10 -14.20 0.54
CA LEU A 161 1.63 -15.35 1.27
C LEU A 161 2.27 -14.93 2.59
N GLY A 162 2.97 -13.80 2.61
CA GLY A 162 3.60 -13.29 3.82
C GLY A 162 2.57 -12.86 4.86
N ILE A 163 1.48 -12.18 4.47
CA ILE A 163 0.38 -11.84 5.40
C ILE A 163 -0.29 -13.12 5.93
N ILE A 164 -0.57 -14.10 5.07
CA ILE A 164 -1.14 -15.39 5.50
C ILE A 164 -0.21 -16.09 6.48
N ALA A 165 1.10 -16.15 6.19
CA ALA A 165 2.09 -16.78 7.05
C ALA A 165 2.22 -16.04 8.38
N PHE A 166 2.24 -14.72 8.37
CA PHE A 166 2.31 -13.87 9.55
C PHE A 166 1.10 -14.09 10.45
N ASN A 167 -0.12 -13.96 9.91
CA ASN A 167 -1.35 -14.16 10.67
C ASN A 167 -1.45 -15.60 11.20
N SER A 168 -1.04 -16.60 10.41
CA SER A 168 -1.03 -18.00 10.86
C SER A 168 -0.08 -18.23 12.03
N LEU A 169 1.01 -17.46 12.11
CA LEU A 169 1.98 -17.53 13.20
C LEU A 169 1.50 -16.79 14.45
N THR A 170 0.82 -15.65 14.29
CA THR A 170 0.38 -14.80 15.41
C THR A 170 -0.98 -15.20 15.98
N GLU A 171 -1.92 -15.63 15.14
CA GLU A 171 -3.31 -15.95 15.51
C GLU A 171 -3.61 -17.46 15.44
N GLY A 172 -2.71 -18.24 14.84
CA GLY A 172 -2.86 -19.67 14.62
C GLY A 172 -3.37 -20.02 13.22
N PHE A 173 -2.96 -21.19 12.71
CA PHE A 173 -3.36 -21.63 11.37
C PHE A 173 -4.79 -22.18 11.35
N SER A 174 -5.66 -21.53 10.57
CA SER A 174 -7.02 -22.02 10.29
C SER A 174 -7.19 -22.32 8.81
N ILE A 175 -7.36 -23.61 8.49
CA ILE A 175 -7.61 -24.04 7.11
C ILE A 175 -8.91 -23.46 6.55
N ASN A 176 -9.90 -23.23 7.42
CA ASN A 176 -11.17 -22.60 7.06
C ASN A 176 -10.96 -21.15 6.63
N GLN A 177 -10.13 -20.38 7.35
CA GLN A 177 -9.81 -19.00 6.96
C GLN A 177 -9.06 -18.95 5.62
N LEU A 178 -8.11 -19.87 5.40
CA LEU A 178 -7.37 -19.96 4.14
C LEU A 178 -8.30 -20.28 2.96
N ILE A 179 -9.17 -21.28 3.10
CA ILE A 179 -10.14 -21.66 2.07
C ILE A 179 -11.11 -20.51 1.78
N THR A 180 -11.66 -19.88 2.82
CA THR A 180 -12.56 -18.73 2.68
C THR A 180 -11.85 -17.58 1.96
N THR A 181 -10.60 -17.28 2.30
CA THR A 181 -9.79 -16.26 1.63
C THR A 181 -9.62 -16.57 0.15
N ILE A 182 -9.24 -17.79 -0.21
CA ILE A 182 -9.07 -18.21 -1.60
C ILE A 182 -10.37 -18.10 -2.38
N ILE A 183 -11.49 -18.58 -1.82
CA ILE A 183 -12.80 -18.53 -2.46
C ILE A 183 -13.26 -17.09 -2.66
N VAL A 184 -13.11 -16.23 -1.66
CA VAL A 184 -13.48 -14.82 -1.75
C VAL A 184 -12.63 -14.11 -2.80
N VAL A 185 -11.31 -14.28 -2.78
CA VAL A 185 -10.40 -13.70 -3.78
C VAL A 185 -10.72 -14.18 -5.19
N ALA A 186 -10.97 -15.48 -5.38
CA ALA A 186 -11.36 -16.03 -6.68
C ALA A 186 -12.71 -15.47 -7.16
N THR A 187 -13.70 -15.41 -6.27
CA THR A 187 -15.04 -14.88 -6.57
C THR A 187 -14.97 -13.41 -6.97
N ILE A 188 -14.26 -12.59 -6.19
CA ILE A 188 -14.00 -11.18 -6.47
C ILE A 188 -13.27 -11.04 -7.82
N TYR A 189 -12.25 -11.85 -8.10
CA TYR A 189 -11.51 -11.80 -9.36
C TYR A 189 -12.37 -12.13 -10.59
N PHE A 190 -13.14 -13.23 -10.55
CA PHE A 190 -13.90 -13.70 -11.71
C PHE A 190 -15.20 -12.93 -11.96
N LEU A 191 -15.94 -12.62 -10.90
CA LEU A 191 -17.23 -11.91 -10.99
C LEU A 191 -17.06 -10.40 -10.89
N GLY A 192 -16.13 -9.94 -10.05
CA GLY A 192 -15.96 -8.53 -9.72
C GLY A 192 -15.64 -7.68 -10.94
N ARG A 193 -14.64 -8.02 -11.77
CA ARG A 193 -14.27 -7.16 -12.91
C ARG A 193 -15.43 -6.82 -13.84
N ARG A 194 -16.17 -7.83 -14.31
CA ARG A 194 -17.27 -7.62 -15.27
C ARG A 194 -18.48 -6.96 -14.63
N LEU A 195 -18.86 -7.39 -13.43
CA LEU A 195 -20.02 -6.82 -12.74
C LEU A 195 -19.75 -5.39 -12.31
N PHE A 196 -18.56 -5.12 -11.78
CA PHE A 196 -18.14 -3.81 -11.30
C PHE A 196 -18.09 -2.78 -12.42
N THR A 197 -17.44 -3.10 -13.56
CA THR A 197 -17.43 -2.21 -14.72
C THR A 197 -18.85 -1.91 -15.21
N LYS A 198 -19.73 -2.93 -15.30
CA LYS A 198 -21.12 -2.72 -15.70
C LYS A 198 -21.90 -1.86 -14.70
N ALA A 199 -21.69 -2.07 -13.41
CA ALA A 199 -22.33 -1.29 -12.35
C ALA A 199 -21.93 0.19 -12.44
N LEU A 200 -20.65 0.50 -12.64
CA LEU A 200 -20.18 1.89 -12.81
C LEU A 200 -20.80 2.56 -14.04
N ILE A 201 -20.89 1.85 -15.17
CA ILE A 201 -21.52 2.38 -16.40
C ILE A 201 -23.02 2.64 -16.18
N GLU A 202 -23.72 1.70 -15.56
CA GLU A 202 -25.16 1.85 -15.31
C GLU A 202 -25.44 2.98 -14.32
N LEU A 203 -24.61 3.12 -13.30
CA LEU A 203 -24.73 4.15 -12.29
C LEU A 203 -24.42 5.55 -12.87
N GLU A 204 -23.40 5.66 -13.71
CA GLU A 204 -23.13 6.87 -14.50
C GLU A 204 -24.34 7.24 -15.36
N ARG A 205 -24.92 6.28 -16.10
CA ARG A 205 -26.10 6.51 -16.96
C ARG A 205 -27.32 7.01 -16.19
N ARG A 206 -27.50 6.55 -14.95
CA ARG A 206 -28.63 6.94 -14.09
C ARG A 206 -28.42 8.28 -13.39
N THR A 207 -27.21 8.83 -13.41
CA THR A 207 -26.90 10.02 -12.65
C THR A 207 -26.88 11.27 -13.53
N ARG A 208 -27.61 12.30 -13.13
CA ARG A 208 -27.68 13.58 -13.87
C ARG A 208 -26.59 14.57 -13.46
N ALA A 209 -26.05 14.43 -12.26
CA ALA A 209 -25.00 15.30 -11.75
C ALA A 209 -23.63 14.92 -12.33
N ARG A 210 -22.92 15.90 -12.91
CA ARG A 210 -21.63 15.70 -13.59
C ARG A 210 -20.54 15.13 -12.68
N GLU A 211 -20.56 15.50 -11.40
CA GLU A 211 -19.55 15.14 -10.40
C GLU A 211 -19.85 13.82 -9.68
N ALA A 212 -21.06 13.31 -9.81
CA ALA A 212 -21.48 12.15 -9.03
C ALA A 212 -20.72 10.85 -9.36
N PRO A 213 -20.37 10.52 -10.62
CA PRO A 213 -19.55 9.34 -10.90
C PRO A 213 -18.18 9.38 -10.21
N PHE A 214 -17.57 10.56 -10.11
CA PHE A 214 -16.33 10.76 -9.37
C PHE A 214 -16.53 10.54 -7.86
N ALA A 215 -17.55 11.18 -7.27
CA ALA A 215 -17.86 11.02 -5.84
C ALA A 215 -18.19 9.54 -5.51
N LEU A 216 -18.84 8.82 -6.42
CA LEU A 216 -19.13 7.40 -6.29
C LEU A 216 -17.86 6.55 -6.32
N LEU A 217 -16.92 6.83 -7.23
CA LEU A 217 -15.62 6.16 -7.23
C LEU A 217 -14.89 6.37 -5.89
N VAL A 218 -14.82 7.60 -5.40
CA VAL A 218 -14.23 7.95 -4.10
C VAL A 218 -14.91 7.14 -2.98
N SER A 219 -16.24 7.13 -2.96
CA SER A 219 -17.05 6.43 -1.96
C SER A 219 -16.84 4.91 -2.01
N ILE A 220 -16.73 4.34 -3.21
CA ILE A 220 -16.51 2.91 -3.41
C ILE A 220 -15.10 2.51 -2.96
N ILE A 221 -14.07 3.33 -3.25
CA ILE A 221 -12.70 3.07 -2.78
C ILE A 221 -12.68 3.02 -1.25
N MET A 222 -13.22 4.05 -0.60
CA MET A 222 -13.27 4.13 0.87
C MET A 222 -14.11 3.00 1.48
N GLY A 223 -15.29 2.74 0.93
CA GLY A 223 -16.19 1.69 1.41
C GLY A 223 -15.61 0.29 1.23
N ALA A 224 -14.89 0.04 0.13
CA ALA A 224 -14.21 -1.23 -0.10
C ALA A 224 -13.02 -1.43 0.85
N SER A 225 -12.23 -0.38 1.12
CA SER A 225 -11.15 -0.44 2.10
C SER A 225 -11.69 -0.73 3.51
N PHE A 226 -12.77 -0.06 3.93
CA PHE A 226 -13.44 -0.35 5.20
C PHE A 226 -13.96 -1.81 5.26
N ALA A 227 -14.66 -2.25 4.21
CA ALA A 227 -15.18 -3.61 4.16
C ALA A 227 -14.06 -4.66 4.18
N ALA A 228 -12.93 -4.37 3.53
CA ALA A 228 -11.76 -5.24 3.55
C ALA A 228 -11.23 -5.42 4.97
N GLU A 229 -10.96 -4.32 5.69
CA GLU A 229 -10.47 -4.38 7.08
C GLU A 229 -11.46 -5.11 8.00
N TYR A 230 -12.76 -4.79 7.89
CA TYR A 230 -13.79 -5.44 8.68
C TYR A 230 -13.87 -6.96 8.45
N LEU A 231 -13.60 -7.41 7.23
CA LEU A 231 -13.58 -8.83 6.85
C LEU A 231 -12.21 -9.50 7.07
N GLY A 232 -11.21 -8.78 7.61
CA GLY A 232 -9.86 -9.28 7.84
C GLY A 232 -8.98 -9.36 6.58
N PHE A 233 -9.35 -8.68 5.50
CA PHE A 233 -8.53 -8.52 4.30
C PHE A 233 -7.65 -7.26 4.38
N ASN A 234 -6.53 -7.28 3.67
CA ASN A 234 -5.69 -6.10 3.50
C ASN A 234 -6.39 -5.08 2.57
N ALA A 235 -6.69 -3.89 3.10
CA ALA A 235 -7.35 -2.81 2.36
C ALA A 235 -6.55 -2.33 1.14
N ALA A 236 -5.23 -2.27 1.25
CA ALA A 236 -4.32 -1.88 0.18
C ALA A 236 -4.42 -2.83 -1.03
N VAL A 237 -4.38 -4.14 -0.79
CA VAL A 237 -4.55 -5.16 -1.83
C VAL A 237 -5.96 -5.09 -2.44
N THR A 238 -6.98 -4.90 -1.61
CA THR A 238 -8.37 -4.75 -2.10
C THR A 238 -8.51 -3.54 -3.01
N ALA A 239 -7.94 -2.39 -2.62
CA ALA A 239 -7.97 -1.17 -3.42
C ALA A 239 -7.26 -1.36 -4.77
N LEU A 240 -6.10 -2.03 -4.78
CA LEU A 240 -5.38 -2.38 -6.01
C LEU A 240 -6.23 -3.24 -6.98
N VAL A 241 -6.87 -4.29 -6.46
CA VAL A 241 -7.74 -5.17 -7.26
C VAL A 241 -8.97 -4.44 -7.76
N LEU A 242 -9.58 -3.60 -6.92
CA LEU A 242 -10.70 -2.74 -7.29
C LEU A 242 -10.31 -1.76 -8.41
N GLY A 243 -9.10 -1.21 -8.35
CA GLY A 243 -8.51 -0.40 -9.42
C GLY A 243 -8.41 -1.15 -10.73
N LEU A 244 -7.89 -2.38 -10.71
CA LEU A 244 -7.87 -3.26 -11.88
C LEU A 244 -9.28 -3.52 -12.43
N PHE A 245 -10.30 -3.61 -11.58
CA PHE A 245 -11.68 -3.80 -12.05
C PHE A 245 -12.30 -2.54 -12.63
N ALA A 246 -11.89 -1.38 -12.13
CA ALA A 246 -12.32 -0.08 -12.61
C ALA A 246 -11.58 0.34 -13.89
N SER A 247 -10.49 -0.33 -14.26
CA SER A 247 -9.58 0.17 -15.29
C SER A 247 -10.25 0.34 -16.66
N ASP A 248 -11.06 -0.63 -17.09
CA ASP A 248 -11.77 -0.57 -18.38
C ASP A 248 -12.77 0.60 -18.43
N TYR A 249 -13.32 0.97 -17.27
CA TYR A 249 -14.22 2.11 -17.11
C TYR A 249 -13.45 3.44 -17.14
N LEU A 250 -12.42 3.56 -16.31
CA LEU A 250 -11.64 4.79 -16.09
C LEU A 250 -10.76 5.16 -17.29
N LEU A 251 -10.07 4.19 -17.91
CA LEU A 251 -9.21 4.45 -19.07
C LEU A 251 -10.01 4.94 -20.30
N LYS A 252 -11.32 4.62 -20.36
CA LYS A 252 -12.22 5.13 -21.39
C LYS A 252 -12.85 6.48 -21.05
N ARG A 253 -12.59 7.02 -19.86
CA ARG A 253 -13.17 8.27 -19.33
C ARG A 253 -12.06 9.16 -18.72
N PRO A 254 -11.23 9.79 -19.57
CA PRO A 254 -10.08 10.59 -19.13
C PRO A 254 -10.45 11.65 -18.09
N PHE A 255 -11.62 12.27 -18.23
CA PHE A 255 -12.13 13.27 -17.29
C PHE A 255 -12.19 12.79 -15.83
N PHE A 256 -12.67 11.57 -15.56
CA PHE A 256 -12.71 11.03 -14.20
C PHE A 256 -11.34 10.52 -13.75
N HIS A 257 -10.59 9.96 -14.69
CA HIS A 257 -9.24 9.46 -14.45
C HIS A 257 -8.29 10.57 -13.99
N GLU A 258 -8.20 11.68 -14.73
CA GLU A 258 -7.32 12.82 -14.42
C GLU A 258 -7.66 13.47 -13.08
N ARG A 259 -8.95 13.55 -12.72
CA ARG A 259 -9.37 14.07 -11.41
C ARG A 259 -8.96 13.15 -10.26
N LEU A 260 -9.07 11.84 -10.49
CA LEU A 260 -8.60 10.87 -9.52
C LEU A 260 -7.07 10.91 -9.41
N GLN A 261 -6.34 11.07 -10.53
CA GLN A 261 -4.90 11.30 -10.51
C GLN A 261 -4.53 12.56 -9.72
N ALA A 262 -5.23 13.68 -9.94
CA ALA A 262 -4.99 14.93 -9.23
C ALA A 262 -5.23 14.78 -7.71
N LEU A 263 -6.34 14.15 -7.32
CA LEU A 263 -6.63 13.88 -5.90
C LEU A 263 -5.58 12.93 -5.29
N THR A 264 -5.21 11.87 -6.01
CA THR A 264 -4.31 10.85 -5.51
C THR A 264 -2.87 11.35 -5.47
N TYR A 265 -2.25 11.62 -6.62
CA TYR A 265 -0.83 11.99 -6.73
C TYR A 265 -0.54 13.43 -6.27
N GLY A 266 -1.55 14.30 -6.27
CA GLY A 266 -1.40 15.68 -5.83
C GLY A 266 -1.55 15.87 -4.31
N PHE A 267 -2.31 15.00 -3.64
CA PHE A 267 -2.73 15.21 -2.24
C PHE A 267 -2.57 13.95 -1.38
N LEU A 268 -3.27 12.88 -1.71
CA LEU A 268 -3.40 11.69 -0.87
C LEU A 268 -2.13 10.83 -0.79
N GLU A 269 -1.47 10.59 -1.92
CA GLU A 269 -0.25 9.79 -2.01
C GLU A 269 0.96 10.44 -1.30
N PRO A 270 1.27 11.74 -1.51
CA PRO A 270 2.34 12.39 -0.77
C PRO A 270 2.14 12.34 0.75
N LEU A 271 0.89 12.49 1.21
CA LEU A 271 0.56 12.37 2.64
C LEU A 271 0.83 10.96 3.16
N PHE A 272 0.41 9.91 2.44
CA PHE A 272 0.73 8.53 2.83
C PHE A 272 2.23 8.29 3.01
N PHE A 273 3.05 8.72 2.04
CA PHE A 273 4.51 8.52 2.13
C PHE A 273 5.17 9.37 3.23
N VAL A 274 4.69 10.60 3.47
CA VAL A 274 5.10 11.37 4.66
C VAL A 274 4.70 10.66 5.94
N GLY A 275 3.51 10.08 6.00
CA GLY A 275 3.04 9.30 7.14
C GLY A 275 3.99 8.16 7.51
N ILE A 276 4.46 7.40 6.51
CA ILE A 276 5.51 6.38 6.70
C ILE A 276 6.75 7.01 7.35
N GLY A 277 7.24 8.13 6.79
CA GLY A 277 8.42 8.83 7.30
C GLY A 277 8.28 9.28 8.75
N ILE A 278 7.13 9.82 9.15
CA ILE A 278 6.87 10.33 10.51
C ILE A 278 7.02 9.21 11.56
N THR A 279 6.58 8.00 11.22
CA THR A 279 6.67 6.83 12.11
C THR A 279 8.08 6.27 12.26
N MET A 280 9.04 6.71 11.45
CA MET A 280 10.42 6.24 11.58
C MET A 280 11.07 6.80 12.84
N VAL A 281 11.88 5.95 13.47
CA VAL A 281 12.66 6.26 14.68
C VAL A 281 14.14 6.17 14.33
N THR A 282 14.97 7.00 14.96
CA THR A 282 16.43 6.89 14.84
C THR A 282 16.87 5.51 15.33
N PRO A 283 17.50 4.68 14.48
CA PRO A 283 17.97 3.38 14.91
C PRO A 283 19.13 3.55 15.90
N ASP A 284 19.13 2.75 16.95
CA ASP A 284 20.27 2.64 17.85
C ASP A 284 21.47 1.97 17.14
N ILE A 285 22.69 2.27 17.58
CA ILE A 285 23.92 1.72 17.01
C ILE A 285 23.92 0.19 17.08
N GLN A 286 23.38 -0.40 18.16
CA GLN A 286 23.28 -1.85 18.27
C GLN A 286 22.34 -2.44 17.20
N SER A 287 21.21 -1.79 16.95
CA SER A 287 20.26 -2.18 15.90
C SER A 287 20.88 -2.08 14.50
N LEU A 288 21.70 -1.05 14.25
CA LEU A 288 22.42 -0.89 12.99
C LEU A 288 23.47 -2.00 12.78
N LEU A 289 24.21 -2.37 13.83
CA LEU A 289 25.20 -3.44 13.75
C LEU A 289 24.54 -4.79 13.44
N VAL A 290 23.37 -5.05 14.02
CA VAL A 290 22.59 -6.25 13.71
C VAL A 290 22.06 -6.22 12.28
N ALA A 291 21.60 -5.05 11.79
CA ALA A 291 21.13 -4.90 10.41
C ALA A 291 22.21 -5.15 9.35
N VAL A 292 23.51 -5.05 9.70
CA VAL A 292 24.62 -5.40 8.80
C VAL A 292 24.88 -6.90 8.73
N ILE A 293 24.49 -7.64 9.78
CA ILE A 293 24.67 -9.10 9.89
C ILE A 293 23.53 -9.85 9.17
N ILE A 294 22.35 -9.24 9.13
CA ILE A 294 21.12 -9.72 8.49
C ILE A 294 21.15 -9.41 7.00
#